data_AF-A0A5N8YVI6-F1
#
_entry.id   AF-A0A5N8YVI6-F1
#
_cell.length_a   1.000
_cell.length_b   1.000
_cell.length_c   1.000
_cell.angle_alpha   90.00
_cell.angle_beta   90.00
_cell.angle_gamma   90.00
#
_symmetry.space_group_name_H-M   'P 1'
#
loop_
_entity.id
_entity.type
_entity.pdbx_description
1 polymer ?
#
loop_
_entity_poly.entity_id
_entity_poly.type
_entity_poly.pdbx_seq_one_letter_code
_entity_poly.pdbx_strand_id
1 'polypeptide(L)'
;MALVDEWRINQRTQRQELDNALDNLGLSGLWFDTRNIHFKGGRYGINHPANAPFFEHVRTRHIPIFWNCPSPEPTKDAYLKTIEELGIWLYQYPEIPCVLTNGFPFDYFSSEKRVAFPEEFWHTMSAPNLLVELCFPIIMGGRLHYPYHDLWPIVQQFYEKLGAKKLVWGSDMPNVERFCTYRQCLNYLRDYCSFIPKEDMKLICGDNLLTLFANTTELLRPTT
;
A
#
# COMPACT_ATOMS: atom_id res chain seq x y z
N MET A 1 -0.21 11.20 8.19
CA MET A 1 -0.31 9.83 8.73
C MET A 1 0.48 9.77 10.02
N ALA A 2 0.00 9.03 11.02
CA ALA A 2 0.73 8.74 12.24
C ALA A 2 1.93 7.83 11.94
N LEU A 3 2.98 8.00 12.73
CA LEU A 3 4.19 7.18 12.70
C LEU A 3 4.38 6.57 14.09
N VAL A 4 4.89 5.34 14.10
CA VAL A 4 5.29 4.62 15.31
C VAL A 4 6.63 3.95 15.05
N ASP A 5 7.35 3.58 16.11
CA ASP A 5 8.50 2.70 16.00
C ASP A 5 7.99 1.27 15.72
N GLU A 6 7.94 0.84 14.45
CA GLU A 6 7.35 -0.45 14.07
C GLU A 6 8.01 -1.65 14.78
N TRP A 7 9.31 -1.55 15.10
CA TRP A 7 10.07 -2.57 15.82
C TRP A 7 9.74 -2.66 17.33
N ARG A 8 8.90 -1.76 17.84
CA ARG A 8 8.53 -1.66 19.27
C ARG A 8 7.02 -1.68 19.51
N ILE A 9 6.20 -2.01 18.51
CA ILE A 9 4.74 -1.91 18.63
C ILE A 9 4.13 -2.81 19.73
N ASN A 10 4.84 -3.85 20.17
CA ASN A 10 4.46 -4.63 21.35
C ASN A 10 4.48 -3.81 22.65
N GLN A 11 5.12 -2.64 22.68
CA GLN A 11 5.21 -1.76 23.84
C GLN A 11 4.01 -0.82 23.90
N ARG A 12 3.54 -0.53 25.12
CA ARG A 12 2.41 0.38 25.35
C ARG A 12 2.67 1.80 24.83
N THR A 13 3.92 2.25 24.84
CA THR A 13 4.34 3.57 24.36
C THR A 13 3.93 3.82 22.91
N GLN A 14 4.02 2.82 22.04
CA GLN A 14 3.64 2.99 20.63
C GLN A 14 2.14 3.19 20.42
N ARG A 15 1.29 2.64 21.29
CA ARG A 15 -0.15 2.96 21.29
C ARG A 15 -0.42 4.38 21.75
N GLN A 16 0.34 4.89 22.72
CA GLN A 16 0.23 6.26 23.22
C GLN A 16 0.68 7.28 22.16
N GLU A 17 1.75 6.98 21.42
CA GLU A 17 2.18 7.80 20.28
C GLU A 17 1.11 7.83 19.18
N LEU A 18 0.51 6.68 18.88
CA LEU A 18 -0.60 6.61 17.95
C LEU A 18 -1.79 7.46 18.43
N ASP A 19 -2.22 7.30 19.69
CA ASP A 19 -3.31 8.09 20.26
C ASP A 19 -3.02 9.60 20.20
N ASN A 20 -1.81 10.02 20.58
CA ASN A 20 -1.40 11.42 20.49
C ASN A 20 -1.47 11.95 19.05
N ALA A 21 -1.01 11.16 18.07
CA ALA A 21 -1.04 11.53 16.67
C ALA A 21 -2.48 11.67 16.12
N LEU A 22 -3.41 10.83 16.58
CA LEU A 22 -4.80 10.91 16.17
C LEU A 22 -5.55 12.03 16.89
N ASP A 23 -5.45 12.06 18.22
CA ASP A 23 -6.29 12.90 19.08
C ASP A 23 -5.79 14.35 19.16
N ASN A 24 -4.48 14.56 19.15
CA ASN A 24 -3.89 15.89 19.32
C ASN A 24 -3.35 16.50 18.02
N LEU A 25 -2.96 15.67 17.05
CA LEU A 25 -2.43 16.14 15.75
C LEU A 25 -3.43 16.00 14.60
N GLY A 26 -4.59 15.37 14.82
CA GLY A 26 -5.65 15.23 13.84
C GLY A 26 -5.30 14.34 12.65
N LEU A 27 -4.34 13.42 12.81
CA LEU A 27 -3.98 12.48 11.75
C LEU A 27 -5.05 11.38 11.62
N SER A 28 -5.23 10.83 10.42
CA SER A 28 -6.38 9.95 10.12
C SER A 28 -5.97 8.59 9.52
N GLY A 29 -4.71 8.19 9.67
CA GLY A 29 -4.19 6.94 9.13
C GLY A 29 -2.79 6.64 9.65
N LEU A 30 -2.43 5.36 9.71
CA LEU A 30 -1.13 4.89 10.18
C LEU A 30 -0.24 4.57 8.98
N TRP A 31 1.00 5.07 8.96
CA TRP A 31 2.04 4.56 8.07
C TRP A 31 2.81 3.44 8.77
N PHE A 32 3.09 2.35 8.05
CA PHE A 32 3.79 1.20 8.63
C PHE A 32 4.80 0.62 7.64
N ASP A 33 6.10 0.74 7.94
CA ASP A 33 7.20 0.19 7.14
C ASP A 33 7.76 -1.09 7.77
N THR A 34 7.53 -2.25 7.14
CA THR A 34 7.97 -3.53 7.69
C THR A 34 9.48 -3.68 7.75
N ARG A 35 10.25 -2.91 6.95
CA ARG A 35 11.72 -2.93 7.01
C ARG A 35 12.26 -2.47 8.33
N ASN A 36 11.57 -1.55 9.00
CA ASN A 36 12.04 -1.00 10.26
C ASN A 36 12.10 -2.09 11.34
N ILE A 37 11.21 -3.09 11.28
CA ILE A 37 11.27 -4.28 12.15
C ILE A 37 12.60 -5.01 11.93
N HIS A 38 13.03 -5.21 10.68
CA HIS A 38 14.29 -5.88 10.39
C HIS A 38 15.50 -5.02 10.76
N PHE A 39 15.63 -3.81 10.19
CA PHE A 39 16.84 -2.98 10.33
C PHE A 39 17.06 -2.42 11.74
N LYS A 40 16.01 -2.32 12.56
CA LYS A 40 16.11 -1.85 13.95
C LYS A 40 16.17 -3.01 14.96
N GLY A 41 16.25 -4.25 14.50
CA GLY A 41 16.39 -5.43 15.37
C GLY A 41 15.11 -5.73 16.17
N GLY A 42 13.94 -5.52 15.57
CA GLY A 42 12.65 -5.87 16.14
C GLY A 42 12.56 -7.38 16.41
N ARG A 43 12.07 -7.73 17.59
CA ARG A 43 12.00 -9.13 18.04
C ARG A 43 10.86 -9.92 17.38
N TYR A 44 9.82 -9.23 16.93
CA TYR A 44 8.55 -9.81 16.55
C TYR A 44 8.08 -9.27 15.19
N GLY A 45 7.80 -10.17 14.25
CA GLY A 45 7.17 -9.81 12.98
C GLY A 45 5.70 -9.42 13.13
N ILE A 46 5.08 -8.93 12.06
CA ILE A 46 3.71 -8.39 12.08
C ILE A 46 2.64 -9.41 12.52
N ASN A 47 2.85 -10.70 12.23
CA ASN A 47 1.93 -11.78 12.60
C ASN A 47 2.17 -12.36 14.00
N HIS A 48 3.17 -11.88 14.73
CA HIS A 48 3.49 -12.45 16.04
C HIS A 48 2.47 -11.99 17.11
N PRO A 49 1.97 -12.89 17.98
CA PRO A 49 0.94 -12.56 18.99
C PRO A 49 1.30 -11.40 19.92
N ALA A 50 2.59 -11.18 20.21
CA ALA A 50 3.06 -10.04 21.01
C ALA A 50 2.70 -8.67 20.41
N ASN A 51 2.48 -8.59 19.10
CA ASN A 51 2.10 -7.36 18.40
C ASN A 51 0.58 -7.21 18.26
N ALA A 52 -0.21 -8.26 18.54
CA ALA A 52 -1.67 -8.23 18.42
C ALA A 52 -2.33 -7.10 19.22
N PRO A 53 -1.91 -6.76 20.48
CA PRO A 53 -2.50 -5.65 21.21
C PRO A 53 -2.37 -4.29 20.51
N PHE A 54 -1.35 -4.10 19.66
CA PHE A 54 -1.21 -2.87 18.87
C PHE A 54 -2.20 -2.85 17.70
N PHE A 55 -2.31 -3.93 16.94
CA PHE A 55 -3.24 -4.00 15.81
C PHE A 55 -4.71 -4.00 16.25
N GLU A 56 -5.04 -4.62 17.39
CA GLU A 56 -6.35 -4.48 18.01
C GLU A 56 -6.65 -3.02 18.37
N HIS A 57 -5.65 -2.28 18.85
CA HIS A 57 -5.81 -0.85 19.11
C HIS A 57 -6.03 -0.07 17.81
N VAL A 58 -5.28 -0.36 16.74
CA VAL A 58 -5.54 0.25 15.42
C VAL A 58 -6.98 -0.04 14.94
N ARG A 59 -7.45 -1.29 15.12
CA ARG A 59 -8.83 -1.70 14.78
C ARG A 59 -9.88 -0.89 15.53
N THR A 60 -9.71 -0.68 16.85
CA THR A 60 -10.66 0.13 17.65
C THR A 60 -10.60 1.61 17.34
N ARG A 61 -9.48 2.10 16.81
CA ARG A 61 -9.34 3.49 16.35
C ARG A 61 -9.94 3.73 14.96
N HIS A 62 -10.39 2.70 14.25
CA HIS A 62 -11.05 2.76 12.93
C HIS A 62 -10.25 3.46 11.81
N ILE A 63 -8.92 3.51 11.94
CA ILE A 63 -8.05 4.15 10.95
C ILE A 63 -7.52 3.14 9.92
N PRO A 64 -7.20 3.59 8.69
CA PRO A 64 -6.49 2.78 7.72
C PRO A 64 -5.00 2.64 8.04
N ILE A 65 -4.40 1.55 7.56
CA ILE A 65 -2.94 1.36 7.53
C ILE A 65 -2.42 1.48 6.08
N PHE A 66 -1.45 2.36 5.88
CA PHE A 66 -0.65 2.48 4.67
C PHE A 66 0.62 1.67 4.85
N TRP A 67 0.65 0.51 4.23
CA TRP A 67 1.72 -0.46 4.31
C TRP A 67 2.82 -0.15 3.31
N ASN A 68 4.06 -0.18 3.78
CA ASN A 68 5.24 -0.30 2.96
C ASN A 68 5.93 -1.62 3.30
N CYS A 69 5.91 -2.57 2.36
CA CYS A 69 6.32 -3.95 2.60
C CYS A 69 7.43 -4.44 1.64
N PRO A 70 8.60 -3.81 1.59
CA PRO A 70 9.71 -4.35 0.83
C PRO A 70 10.42 -5.46 1.63
N SER A 71 11.17 -6.31 0.93
CA SER A 71 11.89 -7.40 1.56
C SER A 71 13.16 -6.95 2.29
N PRO A 72 13.55 -7.65 3.37
CA PRO A 72 14.86 -7.47 3.99
C PRO A 72 16.03 -7.73 3.03
N GLU A 73 15.90 -8.78 2.21
CA GLU A 73 16.90 -9.16 1.22
C GLU A 73 16.42 -8.83 -0.19
N PRO A 74 17.31 -8.42 -1.12
CA PRO A 74 16.94 -8.00 -2.46
C PRO A 74 16.73 -9.20 -3.42
N THR A 75 15.91 -10.17 -3.00
CA THR A 75 15.59 -11.37 -3.78
C THR A 75 14.09 -11.53 -3.98
N LYS A 76 13.72 -12.20 -5.09
CA LYS A 76 12.33 -12.55 -5.38
C LYS A 76 11.68 -13.33 -4.23
N ASP A 77 12.38 -14.33 -3.72
CA ASP A 77 11.83 -15.22 -2.68
C ASP A 77 11.62 -14.49 -1.35
N ALA A 78 12.55 -13.61 -0.96
CA ALA A 78 12.38 -12.78 0.23
C ALA A 78 11.20 -11.82 0.08
N TYR A 79 11.02 -11.24 -1.10
CA TYR A 79 9.88 -10.37 -1.39
C TYR A 79 8.55 -11.11 -1.36
N LEU A 80 8.46 -12.28 -1.99
CA LEU A 80 7.25 -13.10 -1.95
C LEU A 80 6.90 -13.52 -0.52
N LYS A 81 7.90 -13.87 0.30
CA LYS A 81 7.68 -14.16 1.73
C LYS A 81 7.15 -12.94 2.49
N THR A 82 7.67 -11.75 2.25
CA THR A 82 7.15 -10.51 2.88
C THR A 82 5.70 -10.25 2.49
N ILE A 83 5.35 -10.49 1.21
CA ILE A 83 3.97 -10.34 0.73
C ILE A 83 3.06 -11.42 1.32
N GLU A 84 3.52 -12.66 1.45
CA GLU A 84 2.77 -13.74 2.10
C GLU A 84 2.52 -13.42 3.59
N GLU A 85 3.52 -12.92 4.31
CA GLU A 85 3.36 -12.46 5.70
C GLU A 85 2.32 -11.34 5.81
N LEU A 86 2.31 -10.38 4.87
CA LEU A 86 1.26 -9.36 4.80
C LEU A 86 -0.11 -9.99 4.53
N GLY A 87 -0.21 -10.97 3.63
CA GLY A 87 -1.44 -11.70 3.35
C GLY A 87 -2.04 -12.34 4.60
N ILE A 88 -1.24 -13.06 5.38
CA ILE A 88 -1.66 -13.66 6.65
C ILE A 88 -2.24 -12.58 7.58
N TRP A 89 -1.56 -11.44 7.70
CA TRP A 89 -2.01 -10.33 8.54
C TRP A 89 -3.35 -9.75 8.05
N LEU A 90 -3.49 -9.52 6.74
CA LEU A 90 -4.71 -8.95 6.14
C LEU A 90 -5.94 -9.81 6.39
N TYR A 91 -5.80 -11.14 6.27
CA TYR A 91 -6.89 -12.08 6.56
C TYR A 91 -7.17 -12.24 8.05
N GLN A 92 -6.21 -11.92 8.92
CA GLN A 92 -6.42 -11.88 10.37
C GLN A 92 -7.17 -10.63 10.82
N TYR A 93 -7.01 -9.49 10.15
CA TYR A 93 -7.66 -8.22 10.48
C TYR A 93 -8.48 -7.65 9.30
N PRO A 94 -9.52 -8.38 8.82
CA PRO A 94 -10.28 -7.98 7.64
C PRO A 94 -11.08 -6.68 7.82
N GLU A 95 -11.24 -6.20 9.06
CA GLU A 95 -11.93 -4.93 9.37
C GLU A 95 -11.03 -3.71 9.29
N ILE A 96 -9.70 -3.87 9.28
CA ILE A 96 -8.76 -2.75 9.19
C ILE A 96 -8.55 -2.40 7.71
N PRO A 97 -8.98 -1.21 7.25
CA PRO A 97 -8.75 -0.81 5.87
C PRO A 97 -7.26 -0.61 5.60
N CYS A 98 -6.77 -1.06 4.46
CA CYS A 98 -5.34 -1.07 4.14
C CYS A 98 -5.07 -0.50 2.76
N VAL A 99 -3.90 0.11 2.60
CA VAL A 99 -3.33 0.50 1.31
C VAL A 99 -1.91 -0.04 1.23
N LEU A 100 -1.59 -0.87 0.23
CA LEU A 100 -0.20 -1.24 -0.08
C LEU A 100 0.42 -0.18 -0.99
N THR A 101 1.48 0.45 -0.51
CA THR A 101 2.14 1.61 -1.14
C THR A 101 3.48 1.26 -1.77
N ASN A 102 4.07 2.22 -2.51
CA ASN A 102 5.42 2.22 -3.06
C ASN A 102 5.68 1.24 -4.22
N GLY A 103 4.62 0.79 -4.89
CA GLY A 103 4.73 -0.06 -6.08
C GLY A 103 5.39 -1.42 -5.81
N PHE A 104 5.93 -2.03 -6.87
CA PHE A 104 6.42 -3.41 -6.86
C PHE A 104 7.81 -3.53 -7.50
N PRO A 105 8.70 -4.40 -7.00
CA PRO A 105 10.00 -4.65 -7.61
C PRO A 105 9.82 -5.50 -8.88
N PHE A 106 9.40 -4.88 -9.98
CA PHE A 106 9.05 -5.56 -11.23
C PHE A 106 10.17 -6.46 -11.77
N ASP A 107 11.43 -6.11 -11.54
CA ASP A 107 12.59 -6.91 -11.98
C ASP A 107 12.56 -8.35 -11.45
N TYR A 108 12.00 -8.60 -10.26
CA TYR A 108 11.86 -9.97 -9.71
C TYR A 108 10.85 -10.82 -10.48
N PHE A 109 10.02 -10.19 -11.30
CA PHE A 109 8.90 -10.79 -12.02
C PHE A 109 9.04 -10.65 -13.55
N SER A 110 10.12 -10.02 -14.00
CA SER A 110 10.44 -9.85 -15.42
C SER A 110 10.90 -11.18 -16.02
N SER A 111 10.29 -11.56 -17.14
CA SER A 111 10.77 -12.59 -18.06
C SER A 111 11.18 -11.94 -19.39
N GLU A 112 11.76 -12.71 -20.32
CA GLU A 112 12.11 -12.22 -21.66
C GLU A 112 10.93 -11.56 -22.41
N LYS A 113 9.69 -11.90 -22.07
CA LYS A 113 8.49 -11.47 -22.81
C LYS A 113 7.61 -10.46 -22.06
N ARG A 114 7.57 -10.51 -20.73
CA ARG A 114 6.70 -9.65 -19.89
C ARG A 114 7.03 -9.76 -18.41
N VAL A 115 6.54 -8.80 -17.62
CA VAL A 115 6.39 -8.93 -16.16
C VAL A 115 5.17 -9.79 -15.86
N ALA A 116 5.34 -10.83 -15.02
CA ALA A 116 4.26 -11.70 -14.58
C ALA A 116 4.41 -12.05 -13.10
N PHE A 117 3.36 -11.77 -12.32
CA PHE A 117 3.33 -12.09 -10.89
C PHE A 117 2.72 -13.49 -10.66
N PRO A 118 3.23 -14.24 -9.68
CA PRO A 118 2.73 -15.58 -9.37
C PRO A 118 1.39 -15.52 -8.61
N GLU A 119 0.73 -16.66 -8.44
CA GLU A 119 -0.64 -16.71 -7.89
C GLU A 119 -0.70 -16.24 -6.42
N GLU A 120 0.29 -16.59 -5.61
CA GLU A 120 0.42 -16.19 -4.20
C GLU A 120 0.48 -14.67 -4.02
N PHE A 121 1.09 -13.96 -4.98
CA PHE A 121 1.09 -12.50 -5.00
C PHE A 121 -0.33 -11.97 -5.18
N TRP A 122 -1.06 -12.47 -6.19
CA TRP A 122 -2.43 -12.05 -6.47
C TRP A 122 -3.40 -12.43 -5.36
N HIS A 123 -3.20 -13.56 -4.69
CA HIS A 123 -3.99 -13.97 -3.54
C HIS A 123 -3.93 -12.93 -2.41
N THR A 124 -2.73 -12.40 -2.12
CA THR A 124 -2.55 -11.32 -1.15
C THR A 124 -3.18 -10.01 -1.63
N MET A 125 -2.92 -9.61 -2.88
CA MET A 125 -3.49 -8.37 -3.43
C MET A 125 -5.04 -8.37 -3.44
N SER A 126 -5.65 -9.56 -3.48
CA SER A 126 -7.10 -9.72 -3.51
C SER A 126 -7.78 -9.63 -2.14
N ALA A 127 -7.02 -9.53 -1.03
CA ALA A 127 -7.57 -9.44 0.33
C ALA A 127 -8.63 -8.32 0.43
N PRO A 128 -9.81 -8.57 1.03
CA PRO A 128 -10.99 -7.69 0.87
C PRO A 128 -10.78 -6.26 1.39
N ASN A 129 -9.89 -6.09 2.37
CA ASN A 129 -9.58 -4.82 3.03
C ASN A 129 -8.38 -4.08 2.42
N LEU A 130 -7.77 -4.59 1.35
CA LEU A 130 -6.56 -3.99 0.76
C LEU A 130 -6.87 -3.17 -0.50
N LEU A 131 -6.41 -1.93 -0.56
CA LEU A 131 -6.23 -1.19 -1.81
C LEU A 131 -4.77 -1.28 -2.25
N VAL A 132 -4.53 -1.32 -3.56
CA VAL A 132 -3.20 -1.47 -4.16
C VAL A 132 -2.83 -0.20 -4.91
N GLU A 133 -1.69 0.38 -4.56
CA GLU A 133 -1.21 1.63 -5.16
C GLU A 133 -0.49 1.41 -6.50
N LEU A 134 -0.93 2.14 -7.53
CA LEU A 134 -0.27 2.34 -8.80
C LEU A 134 0.69 3.53 -8.68
N CYS A 135 1.89 3.28 -8.17
CA CYS A 135 2.97 4.24 -8.03
C CYS A 135 4.20 3.80 -8.86
N PHE A 136 4.01 3.55 -10.16
CA PHE A 136 5.03 2.86 -10.97
C PHE A 136 6.15 3.77 -11.51
N PRO A 137 5.91 5.06 -11.83
CA PRO A 137 6.96 5.94 -12.35
C PRO A 137 8.14 6.14 -11.40
N ILE A 138 7.95 6.12 -10.08
CA ILE A 138 9.07 6.20 -9.15
C ILE A 138 9.99 4.97 -9.24
N ILE A 139 9.44 3.79 -9.54
CA ILE A 139 10.21 2.55 -9.59
C ILE A 139 11.00 2.43 -10.90
N MET A 140 10.37 2.77 -12.03
CA MET A 140 10.92 2.49 -13.36
C MET A 140 11.28 3.74 -14.16
N GLY A 141 10.93 4.94 -13.71
CA GLY A 141 11.07 6.17 -14.48
C GLY A 141 12.51 6.55 -14.80
N GLY A 142 13.49 6.06 -14.04
CA GLY A 142 14.92 6.21 -14.35
C GLY A 142 15.43 5.30 -15.47
N ARG A 143 14.62 4.30 -15.89
CA ARG A 143 14.98 3.29 -16.89
C ARG A 143 14.09 3.33 -18.14
N LEU A 144 12.91 3.93 -18.01
CA LEU A 144 11.91 4.00 -19.07
C LEU A 144 11.67 5.46 -19.49
N HIS A 145 11.38 5.65 -20.77
CA HIS A 145 11.01 6.98 -21.28
C HIS A 145 9.50 7.21 -21.12
N TYR A 146 9.12 8.42 -20.74
CA TYR A 146 7.72 8.87 -20.81
C TYR A 146 7.19 8.70 -22.26
N PRO A 147 5.96 8.18 -22.49
CA PRO A 147 4.87 7.96 -21.53
C PRO A 147 4.86 6.60 -20.82
N TYR A 148 6.02 5.95 -20.69
CA TYR A 148 6.21 4.69 -19.97
C TYR A 148 5.40 3.53 -20.54
N HIS A 149 5.49 3.33 -21.87
CA HIS A 149 4.76 2.29 -22.60
C HIS A 149 4.88 0.89 -21.96
N ASP A 150 6.06 0.54 -21.43
CA ASP A 150 6.29 -0.77 -20.82
C ASP A 150 5.53 -0.99 -19.50
N LEU A 151 5.05 0.09 -18.87
CA LEU A 151 4.22 0.00 -17.66
C LEU A 151 2.75 -0.30 -17.97
N TRP A 152 2.26 0.01 -19.18
CA TRP A 152 0.83 -0.11 -19.49
C TRP A 152 0.33 -1.57 -19.44
N PRO A 153 1.06 -2.57 -19.97
CA PRO A 153 0.67 -3.97 -19.82
C PRO A 153 0.68 -4.44 -18.36
N ILE A 154 1.49 -3.81 -17.49
CA ILE A 154 1.49 -4.12 -16.05
C ILE A 154 0.23 -3.52 -15.41
N VAL A 155 -0.07 -2.25 -15.68
CA VAL A 155 -1.31 -1.61 -15.21
C VAL A 155 -2.54 -2.41 -15.67
N GLN A 156 -2.56 -2.87 -16.92
CA GLN A 156 -3.64 -3.71 -17.44
C GLN A 156 -3.80 -5.01 -16.66
N GLN A 157 -2.70 -5.69 -16.32
CA GLN A 157 -2.76 -6.90 -15.48
C GLN A 157 -3.40 -6.63 -14.12
N PHE A 158 -3.01 -5.54 -13.42
CA PHE A 158 -3.61 -5.18 -12.13
C PHE A 158 -5.10 -4.85 -12.27
N TYR A 159 -5.47 -4.10 -13.30
CA TYR A 159 -6.86 -3.74 -13.57
C TYR A 159 -7.73 -4.95 -13.87
N GLU A 160 -7.27 -5.85 -14.75
CA GLU A 160 -8.01 -7.08 -15.11
C GLU A 160 -8.12 -8.06 -13.95
N LYS A 161 -7.11 -8.15 -13.07
CA LYS A 161 -7.10 -9.09 -11.95
C LYS A 161 -7.85 -8.60 -10.72
N LEU A 162 -7.77 -7.31 -10.39
CA LEU A 162 -8.29 -6.76 -9.15
C LEU A 162 -9.54 -5.88 -9.35
N GLY A 163 -9.70 -5.29 -10.53
CA GLY A 163 -10.73 -4.31 -10.83
C GLY A 163 -10.44 -2.92 -10.24
N ALA A 164 -11.14 -1.90 -10.76
CA ALA A 164 -10.90 -0.50 -10.40
C ALA A 164 -11.05 -0.19 -8.90
N LYS A 165 -12.01 -0.82 -8.22
CA LYS A 165 -12.33 -0.57 -6.80
C LYS A 165 -11.22 -0.98 -5.82
N LYS A 166 -10.21 -1.70 -6.32
CA LYS A 166 -9.08 -2.20 -5.54
C LYS A 166 -7.79 -1.44 -5.81
N LEU A 167 -7.81 -0.48 -6.74
CA LEU A 167 -6.62 0.24 -7.19
C LEU A 167 -6.70 1.71 -6.77
N VAL A 168 -5.57 2.27 -6.36
CA VAL A 168 -5.43 3.70 -6.07
C VAL A 168 -4.19 4.24 -6.76
N TRP A 169 -4.17 5.52 -7.11
CA TRP A 169 -2.98 6.17 -7.66
C TRP A 169 -2.22 6.93 -6.58
N GLY A 170 -0.90 6.85 -6.63
CA GLY A 170 0.02 7.61 -5.81
C GLY A 170 1.18 8.12 -6.66
N SER A 171 1.65 9.34 -6.36
CA SER A 171 2.74 9.96 -7.13
C SER A 171 4.13 9.70 -6.56
N ASP A 172 4.25 9.48 -5.25
CA ASP A 172 5.51 9.60 -4.50
C ASP A 172 6.25 10.93 -4.76
N MET A 173 5.52 12.04 -4.83
CA MET A 173 6.12 13.38 -4.84
C MET A 173 6.72 13.69 -3.45
N PRO A 174 7.94 14.28 -3.36
CA PRO A 174 8.76 14.84 -4.44
C PRO A 174 9.75 13.86 -5.09
N ASN A 175 9.85 12.62 -4.60
CA ASN A 175 10.83 11.65 -5.09
C ASN A 175 10.70 11.36 -6.60
N VAL A 176 9.48 11.29 -7.12
CA VAL A 176 9.21 10.99 -8.54
C VAL A 176 9.70 12.09 -9.49
N GLU A 177 9.93 13.31 -8.99
CA GLU A 177 10.36 14.45 -9.81
C GLU A 177 11.76 14.29 -10.39
N ARG A 178 12.53 13.31 -9.89
CA ARG A 178 13.79 12.87 -10.50
C ARG A 178 13.58 12.24 -11.89
N PHE A 179 12.37 11.79 -12.20
CA PHE A 179 12.08 11.02 -13.43
C PHE A 179 11.00 11.67 -14.30
N CYS A 180 9.99 12.32 -13.70
CA CYS A 180 8.99 13.06 -14.45
C CYS A 180 8.29 14.13 -13.62
N THR A 181 7.62 15.06 -14.29
CA THR A 181 6.75 16.03 -13.61
C THR A 181 5.55 15.34 -12.95
N TYR A 182 4.99 15.94 -11.90
CA TYR A 182 3.75 15.45 -11.28
C TYR A 182 2.63 15.19 -12.31
N ARG A 183 2.49 16.11 -13.30
CA ARG A 183 1.51 15.95 -14.39
C ARG A 183 1.78 14.71 -15.24
N GLN A 184 3.04 14.42 -15.58
CA GLN A 184 3.40 13.21 -16.31
C GLN A 184 3.14 11.94 -15.47
N CYS A 185 3.42 11.98 -14.17
CA CYS A 185 3.15 10.90 -13.22
C CYS A 185 1.65 10.54 -13.11
N LEU A 186 0.75 11.50 -13.37
CA LEU A 186 -0.69 11.22 -13.49
C LEU A 186 -1.10 10.83 -14.92
N ASN A 187 -0.60 11.56 -15.92
CA ASN A 187 -1.06 11.42 -17.30
C ASN A 187 -0.67 10.08 -17.92
N TYR A 188 0.45 9.44 -17.53
CA TYR A 188 0.80 8.10 -18.04
C TYR A 188 -0.31 7.08 -17.79
N LEU A 189 -1.06 7.25 -16.68
CA LEU A 189 -2.21 6.44 -16.36
C LEU A 189 -3.46 6.98 -17.07
N ARG A 190 -3.82 8.25 -16.84
CA ARG A 190 -5.10 8.82 -17.28
C ARG A 190 -5.25 8.91 -18.81
N ASP A 191 -4.19 9.29 -19.51
CA ASP A 191 -4.27 9.65 -20.93
C ASP A 191 -3.83 8.49 -21.84
N TYR A 192 -3.08 7.51 -21.31
CA TYR A 192 -2.51 6.42 -22.11
C TYR A 192 -3.01 5.02 -21.75
N CYS A 193 -3.57 4.79 -20.57
CA CYS A 193 -4.20 3.50 -20.22
C CYS A 193 -5.66 3.47 -20.69
N SER A 194 -5.90 3.60 -22.00
CA SER A 194 -7.24 3.72 -22.60
C SER A 194 -8.14 2.49 -22.44
N PHE A 195 -7.57 1.36 -21.98
CA PHE A 195 -8.31 0.15 -21.61
C PHE A 195 -9.08 0.31 -20.28
N ILE A 196 -8.80 1.34 -19.49
CA ILE A 196 -9.54 1.67 -18.27
C ILE A 196 -10.64 2.71 -18.62
N PRO A 197 -11.93 2.38 -18.43
CA PRO A 197 -13.01 3.35 -18.62
C PRO A 197 -12.87 4.59 -17.72
N LYS A 198 -13.43 5.72 -18.16
CA LYS A 198 -13.32 6.99 -17.42
C LYS A 198 -13.84 6.93 -15.98
N GLU A 199 -14.95 6.22 -15.75
CA GLU A 199 -15.54 6.05 -14.41
C GLU A 199 -14.61 5.25 -13.49
N ASP A 200 -13.97 4.21 -14.02
CA ASP A 200 -13.00 3.41 -13.29
C ASP A 200 -11.71 4.20 -13.02
N MET A 201 -11.26 5.01 -13.97
CA MET A 201 -10.12 5.91 -13.76
C MET A 201 -10.39 6.92 -12.63
N LYS A 202 -11.63 7.40 -12.49
CA LYS A 202 -12.03 8.28 -11.39
C LYS A 202 -11.93 7.58 -10.03
N LEU A 203 -12.31 6.30 -9.96
CA LEU A 203 -12.11 5.47 -8.77
C LEU A 203 -10.64 5.40 -8.38
N ILE A 204 -9.78 5.07 -9.35
CA ILE A 204 -8.34 4.88 -9.14
C ILE A 204 -7.67 6.19 -8.73
N CYS A 205 -8.00 7.30 -9.38
CA CYS A 205 -7.35 8.59 -9.15
C CYS A 205 -7.87 9.35 -7.92
N GLY A 206 -8.88 8.86 -7.20
CA GLY A 206 -9.29 9.52 -5.96
C GLY A 206 -10.49 8.92 -5.23
N ASP A 207 -11.55 8.51 -5.92
CA ASP A 207 -12.81 8.17 -5.23
C ASP A 207 -12.67 6.96 -4.28
N ASN A 208 -11.77 6.01 -4.58
CA ASN A 208 -11.48 4.90 -3.67
C ASN A 208 -10.86 5.37 -2.34
N LEU A 209 -9.91 6.32 -2.39
CA LEU A 209 -9.32 6.89 -1.17
C LEU A 209 -10.31 7.79 -0.43
N LEU A 210 -11.14 8.55 -1.14
CA LEU A 210 -12.22 9.33 -0.53
C LEU A 210 -13.18 8.42 0.24
N THR A 211 -13.57 7.28 -0.35
CA THR A 211 -14.43 6.28 0.28
C THR A 211 -13.75 5.66 1.51
N LEU A 212 -12.46 5.31 1.42
CA LEU A 212 -11.67 4.78 2.54
C LEU A 212 -11.75 5.71 3.77
N PHE A 213 -11.48 7.01 3.59
CA PHE A 213 -11.47 7.98 4.68
C PHE A 213 -12.88 8.38 5.15
N ALA A 214 -13.88 8.38 4.26
CA ALA A 214 -15.27 8.63 4.63
C ALA A 214 -15.78 7.57 5.61
N ASN A 215 -15.54 6.29 5.31
CA ASN A 215 -15.93 5.16 6.15
C ASN A 215 -15.23 5.21 7.52
N THR A 216 -13.94 5.58 7.55
CA THR A 216 -13.20 5.81 8.81
C THR A 216 -13.83 6.93 9.63
N THR A 217 -14.26 8.02 8.98
CA THR A 217 -14.84 9.17 9.69
C THR A 217 -16.24 8.88 10.23
N GLU A 218 -17.07 8.12 9.51
CA GLU A 218 -18.41 7.74 9.98
C GLU A 218 -18.34 6.85 11.22
N LEU A 219 -17.40 5.91 11.29
CA LEU A 219 -17.18 5.04 12.45
C LEU A 219 -16.69 5.78 13.70
N LEU A 220 -16.14 6.98 13.54
CA LEU A 220 -15.67 7.83 14.63
C LEU A 220 -16.76 8.76 15.19
N ARG A 221 -17.96 8.81 14.58
CA ARG A 221 -19.07 9.63 15.11
C ARG A 221 -19.69 8.91 16.31
N PRO A 222 -19.86 9.59 17.47
CA PRO A 222 -20.59 9.01 18.58
C PRO A 222 -22.01 8.68 18.12
N THR A 223 -22.45 7.44 18.36
CA THR A 223 -23.86 7.04 18.21
C THR A 223 -24.69 7.91 19.16
N THR A 224 -25.50 8.78 18.57
CA THR A 224 -26.48 9.63 19.28
C THR A 224 -27.51 8.80 20.01
#